data_AF-A0A9X1QH55-F1
#
_entry.id   AF-A0A9X1QH55-F1
#
_cell.length_a   1.000
_cell.length_b   1.000
_cell.length_c   1.000
_cell.angle_alpha   90.00
_cell.angle_beta   90.00
_cell.angle_gamma   90.00
#
_symmetry.space_group_name_H-M   'P 1'
#
loop_
_entity.id
_entity.type
_entity.pdbx_description
1 polymer ?
#
loop_
_entity_poly.entity_id
_entity_poly.type
_entity_poly.pdbx_seq_one_letter_code
_entity_poly.pdbx_strand_id
1 'polypeptide(L)'
;METKTHSSESPDAKWIAYGKAVSDLLSSSTAESWNRELWTMFSGFMLAQNEMGRAENLSNTFFSFKELLEFFEKVERIRAG
;
A
#
# COMPACT_ATOMS: atom_id res chain seq x y z
N MET A 1 -26.10 30.35 26.30
CA MET A 1 -25.24 29.16 26.47
C MET A 1 -25.25 28.42 25.15
N GLU A 2 -24.22 28.58 24.33
CA GLU A 2 -24.05 27.75 23.12
C GLU A 2 -22.89 26.80 23.37
N THR A 3 -23.21 25.53 23.59
CA THR A 3 -22.24 24.45 23.66
C THR A 3 -21.74 24.17 22.27
N LYS A 4 -20.61 24.77 21.90
CA LYS A 4 -19.82 24.33 20.75
C LYS A 4 -19.26 22.96 21.06
N THR A 5 -20.00 21.92 20.66
CA THR A 5 -19.51 20.55 20.59
C THR A 5 -18.36 20.55 19.60
N HIS A 6 -17.13 20.63 20.10
CA HIS A 6 -15.94 20.30 19.31
C HIS A 6 -16.06 18.82 18.93
N SER A 7 -16.59 18.56 17.74
CA SER A 7 -16.38 17.29 17.05
C SER A 7 -14.91 17.24 16.67
N SER A 8 -14.04 16.96 17.63
CA SER A 8 -12.75 16.40 17.31
C SER A 8 -13.05 15.03 16.70
N GLU A 9 -12.89 14.87 15.40
CA GLU A 9 -12.76 13.54 14.83
C GLU A 9 -11.69 12.83 15.66
N SER A 10 -12.11 11.85 16.47
CA SER A 10 -11.19 11.08 17.29
C SER A 10 -10.18 10.43 16.33
N PRO A 11 -8.86 10.57 16.58
CA PRO A 11 -7.84 9.84 15.83
C PRO A 11 -8.20 8.35 15.66
N ASP A 12 -8.87 7.76 16.65
CA ASP A 12 -9.30 6.37 16.66
C ASP A 12 -10.25 6.05 15.50
N ALA A 13 -11.19 6.94 15.19
CA ALA A 13 -12.13 6.73 14.07
C ALA A 13 -11.39 6.67 12.72
N LYS A 14 -10.38 7.54 12.55
CA LYS A 14 -9.56 7.58 11.35
C LYS A 14 -8.69 6.33 11.22
N TRP A 15 -8.05 5.89 12.30
CA TRP A 15 -7.24 4.67 12.30
C TRP A 15 -8.07 3.41 12.04
N ILE A 16 -9.28 3.34 12.61
CA ILE A 16 -10.23 2.25 12.35
C ILE A 16 -10.61 2.22 10.86
N ALA A 17 -10.88 3.38 10.25
CA ALA A 17 -11.21 3.46 8.83
C ALA A 17 -10.06 2.97 7.94
N TYR A 18 -8.81 3.35 8.24
CA TYR A 18 -7.64 2.84 7.53
C TYR A 18 -7.47 1.32 7.72
N GLY A 19 -7.59 0.83 8.96
CA GLY A 19 -7.51 -0.60 9.25
C GLY A 19 -8.57 -1.41 8.49
N LYS A 20 -9.80 -0.90 8.42
CA LYS A 20 -10.87 -1.52 7.65
C LYS A 20 -10.55 -1.60 6.16
N ALA A 21 -10.09 -0.51 5.55
CA ALA A 21 -9.72 -0.51 4.12
C ALA A 21 -8.60 -1.52 3.81
N VAL A 22 -7.61 -1.63 4.69
CA VAL A 22 -6.52 -2.63 4.56
C VAL A 22 -7.06 -4.05 4.74
N SER A 23 -7.94 -4.26 5.71
CA SER A 23 -8.60 -5.55 5.92
C SER A 23 -9.43 -5.97 4.71
N ASP A 24 -10.21 -5.05 4.14
CA ASP A 24 -11.03 -5.30 2.95
C ASP A 24 -10.14 -5.66 1.74
N LEU A 25 -9.03 -4.94 1.54
CA LEU A 25 -8.03 -5.23 0.49
C LEU A 25 -7.42 -6.65 0.60
N LEU A 26 -7.22 -7.12 1.83
CA LEU A 26 -6.65 -8.45 2.12
C LEU A 26 -7.72 -9.55 2.33
N SER A 27 -9.01 -9.20 2.24
CA SER A 27 -10.08 -10.18 2.29
C SER A 27 -10.22 -10.96 0.98
N SER A 28 -9.91 -10.30 -0.15
CA SER A 28 -10.00 -10.88 -1.49
C SER A 28 -8.67 -11.47 -2.01
N SER A 29 -7.56 -11.24 -1.32
CA SER A 29 -6.21 -11.66 -1.75
C SER A 29 -5.25 -11.71 -0.55
N THR A 30 -4.18 -12.50 -0.64
CA THR A 30 -3.13 -12.55 0.39
C THR A 30 -2.01 -11.54 0.09
N ALA A 31 -1.23 -11.17 1.10
CA ALA A 31 -0.03 -10.35 0.88
C ALA A 31 0.95 -11.01 -0.11
N GLU A 32 1.09 -12.34 -0.06
CA GLU A 32 1.90 -13.09 -1.01
C GLU A 32 1.40 -12.91 -2.46
N SER A 33 0.09 -12.98 -2.66
CA SER A 33 -0.52 -12.75 -3.97
C SER A 33 -0.29 -11.33 -4.45
N TRP A 34 -0.47 -10.32 -3.58
CA TRP A 34 -0.13 -8.93 -3.88
C TRP A 34 1.34 -8.75 -4.27
N ASN A 35 2.27 -9.35 -3.51
CA ASN A 35 3.70 -9.28 -3.81
C ASN A 35 4.02 -9.84 -5.20
N ARG A 36 3.43 -11.00 -5.56
CA ARG A 36 3.61 -11.60 -6.88
C ARG A 36 3.11 -10.68 -7.98
N GLU A 37 1.89 -10.13 -7.86
CA GLU A 37 1.34 -9.23 -8.87
C GLU A 37 2.17 -7.95 -9.02
N LEU A 38 2.63 -7.36 -7.90
CA LEU A 38 3.50 -6.18 -7.92
C LEU A 38 4.83 -6.45 -8.63
N TRP A 39 5.43 -7.62 -8.40
CA TRP A 39 6.64 -8.04 -9.13
C TRP A 39 6.39 -8.19 -10.63
N THR A 40 5.25 -8.77 -11.02
CA THR A 40 4.84 -8.87 -12.43
C THR A 40 4.72 -7.49 -13.07
N MET A 41 4.06 -6.54 -12.38
CA MET A 41 3.91 -5.16 -12.88
C MET A 41 5.27 -4.45 -12.99
N PHE A 42 6.10 -4.53 -11.96
CA PHE A 42 7.39 -3.83 -11.95
C PHE A 42 8.38 -4.43 -12.97
N SER A 43 8.40 -5.75 -13.13
CA SER A 43 9.24 -6.40 -14.15
C SER A 43 8.78 -6.07 -15.57
N GLY A 44 7.47 -6.06 -15.84
CA GLY A 44 6.92 -5.60 -17.11
C GLY A 44 7.28 -4.14 -17.41
N PHE A 45 7.19 -3.26 -16.41
CA PHE A 45 7.66 -1.88 -16.53
C PHE A 45 9.16 -1.81 -16.86
N MET A 46 10.01 -2.56 -16.14
CA MET A 46 11.46 -2.58 -16.39
C MET A 46 11.81 -3.08 -17.79
N LEU A 47 11.07 -4.06 -18.33
CA LEU A 47 11.24 -4.53 -19.70
C LEU A 47 10.92 -3.41 -20.70
N ALA A 48 9.79 -2.73 -20.55
CA ALA A 48 9.41 -1.61 -21.41
C ALA A 48 10.45 -0.47 -21.37
N GLN A 49 11.00 -0.17 -20.19
CA GLN A 49 12.04 0.85 -20.01
C GLN A 49 13.35 0.50 -20.73
N ASN A 50 13.66 -0.79 -20.85
CA ASN A 50 14.82 -1.25 -21.59
C ASN A 50 14.64 -1.08 -23.11
N GLU A 51 13.41 -1.21 -23.61
CA GLU A 51 13.07 -1.11 -25.03
C GLU A 51 12.81 0.34 -25.49
N MET A 52 12.20 1.17 -24.64
CA MET A 52 11.72 2.50 -24.98
C MET A 52 12.63 3.64 -24.48
N GLY A 53 13.68 3.30 -23.72
CA GLY A 53 14.57 4.25 -23.06
C GLY A 53 14.23 4.44 -21.59
N ARG A 54 15.27 4.69 -20.78
CA ARG A 54 15.17 4.70 -19.32
C ARG A 54 14.50 6.00 -18.84
N ALA A 55 13.38 5.89 -18.11
CA ALA A 55 12.78 7.08 -17.51
C ALA A 55 13.69 7.69 -16.42
N GLU A 56 13.69 9.02 -16.34
CA GLU A 56 14.51 9.79 -15.39
C GLU A 56 14.20 9.46 -13.92
N ASN A 57 12.97 9.04 -13.62
CA ASN A 57 12.49 8.77 -12.25
C ASN A 57 12.53 7.29 -11.84
N LEU A 58 13.27 6.44 -12.57
CA LEU A 58 13.30 4.99 -12.32
C LEU A 58 13.63 4.62 -10.86
N SER A 59 14.57 5.34 -10.24
CA SER A 59 14.94 5.11 -8.84
C SER A 59 13.77 5.36 -7.90
N ASN A 60 13.00 6.43 -8.10
CA ASN A 60 11.84 6.73 -7.26
C ASN A 60 10.76 5.67 -7.43
N THR A 61 10.50 5.23 -8.68
CA THR A 61 9.56 4.14 -8.95
C THR A 61 9.98 2.85 -8.24
N PHE A 62 11.26 2.51 -8.27
CA PHE A 62 11.78 1.34 -7.56
C PHE A 62 11.58 1.45 -6.04
N PHE A 63 11.87 2.61 -5.43
CA PHE A 63 11.66 2.80 -3.99
C PHE A 63 10.19 2.67 -3.60
N SER A 64 9.27 3.31 -4.32
CA SER A 64 7.83 3.18 -4.06
C SER A 64 7.34 1.73 -4.22
N PHE A 65 7.83 1.02 -5.23
CA PHE A 65 7.54 -0.41 -5.40
C PHE A 65 8.02 -1.24 -4.20
N LYS A 66 9.26 -1.00 -3.75
CA LYS A 66 9.84 -1.69 -2.59
C LYS A 66 9.06 -1.41 -1.30
N GLU A 67 8.73 -0.15 -1.03
CA GLU A 67 7.94 0.25 0.15
C GLU A 67 6.57 -0.44 0.17
N LEU A 68 5.95 -0.62 -1.01
CA LEU A 68 4.66 -1.29 -1.11
C LEU A 68 4.76 -2.80 -0.85
N LEU A 69 5.82 -3.47 -1.31
CA LEU A 69 6.09 -4.86 -0.95
C LEU A 69 6.29 -5.02 0.57
N GLU A 70 7.13 -4.18 1.15
CA GLU A 70 7.40 -4.19 2.60
C GLU A 70 6.13 -3.92 3.41
N PHE A 71 5.24 -3.06 2.92
CA PHE A 71 3.94 -2.82 3.51
C PHE A 71 3.09 -4.10 3.55
N PHE A 72 2.93 -4.80 2.43
CA PHE A 72 2.12 -6.02 2.39
C PHE A 72 2.70 -7.13 3.28
N GLU A 73 4.02 -7.31 3.29
CA GLU A 73 4.67 -8.24 4.22
C GLU A 73 4.43 -7.88 5.68
N LYS A 74 4.52 -6.59 6.02
CA LYS A 74 4.29 -6.11 7.39
C LYS A 74 2.85 -6.35 7.83
N VAL A 75 1.87 -6.07 6.96
CA VAL A 75 0.46 -6.28 7.29
C VAL A 75 0.16 -7.78 7.46
N GLU A 76 0.75 -8.65 6.65
CA GLU A 76 0.59 -10.10 6.82
C GLU A 76 1.14 -10.59 8.15
N ARG A 77 2.31 -10.10 8.58
CA ARG A 77 2.87 -10.41 9.90
C ARG A 77 1.94 -9.96 11.03
N ILE A 78 1.35 -8.77 10.92
CA ILE A 78 0.36 -8.26 11.90
C ILE A 78 -0.89 -9.14 11.91
N ARG A 79 -1.33 -9.62 10.74
CA ARG A 79 -2.51 -10.49 10.61
C ARG A 79 -2.29 -11.88 11.20
N ALA A 80 -1.09 -12.42 11.07
CA ALA A 80 -0.74 -13.77 11.52
C ALA A 80 -0.61 -13.91 13.05
N GLY A 81 -0.43 -12.79 13.78
CA GLY A 81 -0.27 -12.76 15.23
C GLY A 81 1.19 -12.77 15.67
#